data_AF-A0A0N1KZF9-F1
#
_entry.id   AF-A0A0N1KZF9-F1
#
_cell.length_a   1.000
_cell.length_b   1.000
_cell.length_c   1.000
_cell.angle_alpha   90.00
_cell.angle_beta   90.00
_cell.angle_gamma   90.00
#
_symmetry.space_group_name_H-M   'P 1'
#
loop_
_entity.id
_entity.type
_entity.pdbx_description
1 polymer ?
#
loop_
_entity_poly.entity_id
_entity_poly.type
_entity_poly.pdbx_seq_one_letter_code
_entity_poly.pdbx_strand_id
1 'polypeptide(L)'
;MRAAERVPVEGAAFTLELDASLGTPASLRALERAIVDYAEAHELEMSGMQLRFSVQAVGRPTTAEDQVALLDWLIDRPGWRRVRVGALRGPSASHGAHLQVNSGDMALIGVTLLYRLGRLKAEQYLQILGGFVRPDTH
;
A
#
# COMPACT_ATOMS: atom_id res chain seq x y z
N MET A 1 -15.41 1.35 -34.97
CA MET A 1 -14.41 0.98 -33.94
C MET A 1 -15.13 0.86 -32.61
N ARG A 2 -15.40 -0.36 -32.13
CA ARG A 2 -15.94 -0.56 -30.78
C ARG A 2 -14.78 -0.43 -29.81
N ALA A 3 -14.94 0.44 -28.80
CA ALA A 3 -14.06 0.49 -27.65
C ALA A 3 -14.00 -0.92 -27.04
N ALA A 4 -12.81 -1.48 -26.92
CA ALA A 4 -12.60 -2.70 -26.17
C ALA A 4 -12.94 -2.37 -24.71
N GLU A 5 -14.12 -2.80 -24.29
CA GLU A 5 -14.52 -2.88 -22.89
C GLU A 5 -13.45 -3.76 -22.22
N ARG A 6 -12.52 -3.12 -21.49
CA ARG A 6 -11.53 -3.83 -20.70
C ARG A 6 -12.33 -4.56 -19.63
N VAL A 7 -12.57 -5.85 -19.85
CA VAL A 7 -13.11 -6.74 -18.82
C VAL A 7 -12.18 -6.58 -17.62
N PRO A 8 -12.66 -6.13 -16.45
CA PRO A 8 -11.83 -6.09 -15.27
C PRO A 8 -11.43 -7.53 -14.99
N VAL A 9 -10.16 -7.84 -15.20
CA VAL A 9 -9.59 -9.05 -14.60
C VAL A 9 -9.83 -8.86 -13.11
N GLU A 10 -10.61 -9.75 -12.49
CA GLU A 10 -10.78 -9.81 -11.04
C GLU A 10 -9.41 -10.14 -10.42
N GLY A 11 -8.54 -9.13 -10.40
CA GLY A 11 -7.20 -9.17 -9.85
C GLY A 11 -7.30 -9.03 -8.34
N ALA A 12 -6.33 -9.62 -7.64
CA ALA A 12 -6.19 -9.35 -6.22
C ALA A 12 -6.02 -7.82 -6.01
N ALA A 13 -6.61 -7.28 -4.96
CA ALA A 13 -6.39 -5.93 -4.49
C ALA A 13 -5.83 -5.98 -3.06
N PHE A 14 -5.26 -4.87 -2.61
CA PHE A 14 -4.90 -4.68 -1.21
C PHE A 14 -5.39 -3.33 -0.70
N THR A 15 -5.56 -3.22 0.61
CA THR A 15 -5.91 -1.95 1.24
C THR A 15 -4.67 -1.21 1.70
N LEU A 16 -4.71 0.12 1.60
CA LEU A 16 -3.74 1.03 2.19
C LEU A 16 -4.49 2.00 3.09
N GLU A 17 -4.17 2.01 4.38
CA GLU A 17 -4.71 2.98 5.33
C GLU A 17 -3.57 3.75 5.99
N LEU A 18 -3.68 5.08 6.04
CA LEU A 18 -2.68 5.91 6.71
C LEU A 18 -3.32 6.73 7.83
N ASP A 19 -2.66 6.72 9.00
CA ASP A 19 -2.90 7.71 10.03
C ASP A 19 -1.86 8.83 9.84
N ALA A 20 -2.29 10.03 9.45
CA ALA A 20 -1.38 11.16 9.29
C ALA A 20 -1.07 11.85 10.63
N SER A 21 0.15 12.36 10.77
CA SER A 21 0.54 13.25 11.88
C SER A 21 0.48 14.74 11.49
N LEU A 22 -0.12 15.05 10.35
CA LEU A 22 -0.04 16.35 9.72
C LEU A 22 -0.98 17.35 10.41
N GLY A 23 -0.41 18.44 10.92
CA GLY A 23 -1.12 19.46 11.70
C GLY A 23 -2.08 20.35 10.89
N THR A 24 -2.14 20.22 9.56
CA THR A 24 -3.04 21.03 8.72
C THR A 24 -3.79 20.20 7.65
N PRO A 25 -5.02 20.60 7.28
CA PRO A 25 -5.78 19.99 6.17
C PRO A 25 -5.07 20.07 4.81
N ALA A 26 -4.29 21.14 4.57
CA ALA A 26 -3.57 21.31 3.31
C ALA A 26 -2.48 20.24 3.13
N SER A 27 -1.72 19.95 4.19
CA SER A 27 -0.71 18.90 4.16
C SER A 27 -1.31 17.50 3.98
N LEU A 28 -2.48 17.23 4.57
CA LEU A 28 -3.22 15.98 4.35
C LEU A 28 -3.59 15.79 2.87
N ARG A 29 -4.16 16.83 2.25
CA ARG A 29 -4.51 16.79 0.81
C ARG A 29 -3.28 16.64 -0.08
N ALA A 30 -2.16 17.25 0.28
CA ALA A 30 -0.91 17.09 -0.46
C ALA A 30 -0.38 15.65 -0.40
N LEU A 31 -0.48 14.99 0.77
CA LEU A 31 -0.12 13.58 0.91
C LEU A 31 -1.05 12.67 0.10
N GLU A 32 -2.38 12.87 0.21
CA GLU A 32 -3.35 12.12 -0.60
C GLU A 32 -3.07 12.28 -2.10
N ARG A 33 -2.79 13.51 -2.55
CA ARG A 33 -2.48 13.78 -3.95
C ARG A 33 -1.20 13.07 -4.39
N ALA A 34 -0.14 13.13 -3.58
CA ALA A 34 1.12 12.46 -3.89
C ALA A 34 0.96 10.94 -4.01
N ILE A 35 0.11 10.33 -3.18
CA ILE A 35 -0.20 8.89 -3.23
C ILE A 35 -0.90 8.54 -4.55
N VAL A 36 -1.89 9.34 -4.96
CA VAL A 36 -2.60 9.16 -6.23
C VAL A 36 -1.65 9.33 -7.41
N ASP A 37 -0.82 10.37 -7.41
CA ASP A 37 0.15 10.62 -8.49
C ASP A 37 1.19 9.47 -8.58
N TYR A 38 1.61 8.89 -7.45
CA TYR A 38 2.44 7.68 -7.44
C TYR A 38 1.71 6.50 -8.08
N ALA A 39 0.45 6.26 -7.70
CA ALA A 39 -0.30 5.14 -8.24
C ALA A 39 -0.47 5.25 -9.76
N GLU A 40 -0.84 6.43 -10.27
CA GLU A 40 -0.94 6.68 -11.71
C GLU A 40 0.39 6.41 -12.44
N ALA A 41 1.53 6.85 -11.87
CA ALA A 41 2.85 6.64 -12.45
C ALA A 41 3.30 5.16 -12.46
N HIS A 42 2.72 4.33 -11.59
CA HIS A 42 3.06 2.91 -11.41
C HIS A 42 1.98 1.96 -11.93
N GLU A 43 1.04 2.46 -12.76
CA GLU A 43 -0.07 1.69 -13.33
C GLU A 43 -0.93 1.01 -12.25
N LEU A 44 -1.11 1.70 -11.12
CA LEU A 44 -1.99 1.29 -10.03
C LEU A 44 -3.26 2.14 -10.08
N GLU A 45 -4.41 1.48 -9.95
CA GLU A 45 -5.69 2.11 -9.73
C GLU A 45 -5.97 2.16 -8.23
N MET A 46 -6.37 3.33 -7.75
CA MET A 46 -6.75 3.56 -6.36
C MET A 46 -8.19 4.02 -6.27
N SER A 47 -8.96 3.37 -5.40
CA SER A 47 -10.32 3.80 -5.05
C SER A 47 -10.44 3.96 -3.53
N GLY A 48 -11.17 4.96 -3.08
CA GLY A 48 -11.33 5.24 -1.64
C GLY A 48 -11.18 6.73 -1.33
N MET A 49 -11.18 7.06 -0.04
CA MET A 49 -11.16 8.44 0.46
C MET A 49 -10.52 8.51 1.85
N GLN A 50 -10.10 9.71 2.25
CA GLN A 50 -9.59 10.00 3.60
C GLN A 50 -8.42 9.08 4.01
N LEU A 51 -7.40 8.99 3.16
CA LEU A 51 -6.24 8.11 3.37
C LEU A 51 -6.55 6.62 3.55
N ARG A 52 -7.73 6.17 3.11
CA ARG A 52 -8.10 4.75 3.04
C ARG A 52 -8.38 4.40 1.60
N PHE A 53 -7.56 3.51 1.06
CA PHE A 53 -7.57 3.18 -0.36
C PHE A 53 -7.60 1.67 -0.56
N SER A 54 -8.32 1.24 -1.57
CA SER A 54 -8.15 -0.04 -2.24
C SER A 54 -7.23 0.18 -3.44
N VAL A 55 -6.21 -0.66 -3.59
CA VAL A 55 -5.16 -0.55 -4.59
C VAL A 55 -5.13 -1.83 -5.43
N GLN A 56 -5.13 -1.68 -6.75
CA GLN A 56 -4.99 -2.79 -7.70
C GLN A 56 -4.15 -2.37 -8.91
N ALA A 57 -3.44 -3.30 -9.52
CA ALA A 57 -2.70 -3.03 -10.75
C ALA A 57 -3.63 -3.01 -11.97
N VAL A 58 -3.34 -2.11 -12.93
CA VAL A 58 -4.14 -1.96 -14.15
C VAL A 58 -3.64 -2.93 -15.21
N GLY A 59 -4.53 -3.82 -15.66
CA GLY A 59 -4.23 -4.75 -16.76
C GLY A 59 -3.29 -5.91 -16.43
N ARG A 60 -2.88 -6.05 -15.16
CA ARG A 60 -2.08 -7.18 -14.66
C ARG A 60 -2.50 -7.57 -13.24
N PRO A 61 -2.14 -8.76 -12.74
CA PRO A 61 -2.34 -9.12 -11.35
C PRO A 61 -1.54 -8.18 -10.41
N THR A 62 -2.17 -7.77 -9.31
CA THR A 62 -1.48 -7.09 -8.21
C THR A 62 -0.62 -8.08 -7.42
N THR A 63 0.57 -7.66 -7.05
CA THR A 63 1.61 -8.51 -6.48
C THR A 63 2.13 -7.97 -5.15
N ALA A 64 2.93 -8.77 -4.44
CA ALA A 64 3.61 -8.32 -3.22
C ALA A 64 4.63 -7.20 -3.52
N GLU A 65 5.20 -7.19 -4.72
CA GLU A 65 6.10 -6.13 -5.18
C GLU A 65 5.38 -4.78 -5.23
N ASP A 66 4.11 -4.74 -5.68
CA ASP A 66 3.32 -3.51 -5.69
C ASP A 66 3.09 -2.95 -4.28
N GLN A 67 2.82 -3.84 -3.32
CA GLN A 67 2.64 -3.49 -1.92
C GLN A 67 3.93 -2.91 -1.33
N VAL A 68 5.05 -3.60 -1.56
CA VAL A 68 6.34 -3.21 -0.99
C VAL A 68 6.86 -1.95 -1.67
N ALA A 69 6.71 -1.79 -2.98
CA ALA A 69 7.13 -0.57 -3.67
C ALA A 69 6.37 0.66 -3.17
N LEU A 70 5.05 0.55 -2.98
CA LEU A 70 4.25 1.64 -2.42
C LEU A 70 4.63 1.94 -0.95
N LEU A 71 4.85 0.91 -0.15
CA LEU A 71 5.28 1.06 1.24
C LEU A 71 6.68 1.69 1.31
N ASP A 72 7.62 1.23 0.49
CA ASP A 72 8.97 1.76 0.36
C ASP A 72 8.97 3.24 -0.02
N TRP A 73 8.16 3.59 -1.01
CA TRP A 73 7.96 4.98 -1.42
C TRP A 73 7.36 5.83 -0.30
N LEU A 74 6.40 5.30 0.47
CA LEU A 74 5.79 6.00 1.61
C LEU A 74 6.81 6.30 2.73
N ILE A 75 7.81 5.45 2.93
CA ILE A 75 8.84 5.65 3.98
C ILE A 75 9.61 6.94 3.77
N ASP A 76 9.85 7.32 2.52
CA ASP A 76 10.53 8.57 2.19
C ASP A 76 9.60 9.79 2.23
N ARG A 77 8.30 9.60 2.53
CA ARG A 77 7.32 10.69 2.63
C ARG A 77 7.13 11.16 4.06
N PRO A 78 7.25 12.47 4.33
CA PRO A 78 6.88 13.02 5.62
C PRO A 78 5.37 13.01 5.82
N GLY A 79 4.93 12.95 7.09
CA GLY A 79 3.56 13.29 7.47
C GLY A 79 2.63 12.12 7.80
N TRP A 80 3.09 10.87 7.70
CA TRP A 80 2.35 9.73 8.24
C TRP A 80 2.94 9.30 9.59
N ARG A 81 2.06 8.84 10.48
CA ARG A 81 2.41 8.24 11.78
C ARG A 81 2.39 6.72 11.69
N ARG A 82 1.38 6.21 11.01
CA ARG A 82 1.15 4.77 10.83
C ARG A 82 0.63 4.51 9.43
N VAL A 83 1.08 3.40 8.84
CA VAL A 83 0.54 2.82 7.62
C VAL A 83 0.06 1.40 7.92
N ARG A 84 -1.11 1.03 7.42
CA ARG A 84 -1.59 -0.35 7.36
C ARG A 84 -1.71 -0.78 5.92
N VAL A 85 -1.13 -1.92 5.60
CA VAL A 85 -1.22 -2.56 4.29
C VAL A 85 -1.98 -3.87 4.46
N GLY A 86 -3.13 -4.01 3.81
CA GLY A 86 -3.91 -5.25 3.81
C GLY A 86 -3.22 -6.34 2.99
N ALA A 87 -3.47 -7.62 3.31
CA ALA A 87 -3.03 -8.73 2.48
C ALA A 87 -3.67 -8.68 1.08
N LEU A 88 -2.97 -9.18 0.07
CA LEU A 88 -3.55 -9.38 -1.27
C LEU A 88 -4.74 -10.33 -1.19
N ARG A 89 -5.90 -9.88 -1.65
CA ARG A 89 -7.14 -10.67 -1.64
C ARG A 89 -7.97 -10.37 -2.87
N GLY A 90 -8.88 -11.29 -3.20
CA GLY A 90 -9.89 -11.03 -4.23
C GLY A 90 -10.77 -9.82 -3.89
N PRO A 91 -11.37 -9.17 -4.89
CA PRO A 91 -12.07 -7.88 -4.75
C PRO A 91 -13.26 -7.88 -3.78
N SER A 92 -13.78 -9.06 -3.40
CA SER A 92 -14.94 -9.21 -2.51
C SER A 92 -14.60 -9.50 -1.04
N ALA A 93 -13.32 -9.56 -0.67
CA ALA A 93 -12.93 -9.90 0.70
C ALA A 93 -12.97 -8.68 1.63
N SER A 94 -13.93 -8.63 2.56
CA SER A 94 -14.00 -7.59 3.58
C SER A 94 -12.83 -7.68 4.58
N HIS A 95 -12.42 -6.50 5.09
CA HIS A 95 -11.38 -6.21 6.10
C HIS A 95 -10.50 -7.40 6.50
N GLY A 96 -9.32 -7.45 5.89
CA GLY A 96 -8.39 -8.55 6.02
C GLY A 96 -7.28 -8.37 7.05
N ALA A 97 -6.47 -9.43 7.13
CA ALA A 97 -5.21 -9.38 7.83
C ALA A 97 -4.37 -8.23 7.25
N HIS A 98 -3.76 -7.44 8.12
CA HIS A 98 -2.97 -6.26 7.74
C HIS A 98 -1.60 -6.32 8.38
N LEU A 99 -0.63 -5.78 7.66
CA LEU A 99 0.68 -5.40 8.18
C LEU A 99 0.58 -3.95 8.64
N GLN A 100 1.11 -3.65 9.83
CA GLN A 100 1.16 -2.28 10.35
C GLN A 100 2.60 -1.83 10.53
N VAL A 101 2.90 -0.63 10.02
CA VAL A 101 4.21 0.01 10.14
C VAL A 101 4.02 1.39 10.75
N ASN A 102 4.92 1.80 11.63
CA ASN A 102 4.93 3.15 12.20
C ASN A 102 6.15 3.92 11.69
N SER A 103 6.03 5.23 11.51
CA SER A 103 7.11 6.05 10.93
C SER A 103 8.36 6.17 11.80
N GLY A 104 8.26 5.84 13.08
CA GLY A 104 9.38 5.76 14.01
C GLY A 104 9.98 4.35 14.18
N ASP A 105 9.54 3.37 13.41
CA ASP A 105 10.05 2.00 13.53
C ASP A 105 11.44 1.88 12.91
N MET A 106 12.46 1.66 13.74
CA MET A 106 13.85 1.54 13.28
C MET A 106 14.09 0.26 12.46
N ALA A 107 13.28 -0.79 12.64
CA ALA A 107 13.38 -2.00 11.83
C ALA A 107 13.09 -1.70 10.35
N LEU A 108 12.20 -0.74 10.10
CA LEU A 108 11.79 -0.32 8.77
C LEU A 108 12.98 0.17 7.93
N ILE A 109 13.89 0.96 8.52
CA ILE A 109 15.06 1.50 7.82
C ILE A 109 15.97 0.37 7.33
N GLY A 110 16.27 -0.61 8.21
CA GLY A 110 17.14 -1.73 7.88
C GLY A 110 16.54 -2.64 6.80
N VAL A 111 15.25 -2.97 6.94
CA VAL A 111 14.53 -3.82 5.99
C VAL A 111 14.44 -3.15 4.61
N THR A 112 14.16 -1.85 4.59
CA THR A 112 14.11 -1.02 3.38
C THR A 112 15.43 -1.03 2.64
N LEU A 113 16.53 -0.78 3.34
CA LEU A 113 17.87 -0.80 2.74
C LEU A 113 18.18 -2.17 2.12
N LEU A 114 17.93 -3.26 2.83
CA LEU A 114 18.20 -4.61 2.32
C LEU A 114 17.35 -4.93 1.08
N TYR A 115 16.11 -4.48 1.02
CA TYR A 115 15.25 -4.65 -0.15
C TYR A 115 15.73 -3.85 -1.34
N ARG A 116 16.05 -2.57 -1.17
CA ARG A 116 16.60 -1.72 -2.23
C ARG A 116 17.92 -2.25 -2.78
N LEU A 117 18.73 -2.92 -1.95
CA LEU A 117 19.96 -3.61 -2.35
C LEU A 117 19.73 -4.97 -3.05
N GLY A 118 18.48 -5.37 -3.26
CA GLY A 118 18.11 -6.66 -3.87
C GLY A 118 18.42 -7.87 -2.97
N ARG A 119 18.62 -7.66 -1.66
CA ARG A 119 18.94 -8.72 -0.70
C ARG A 119 17.71 -9.36 -0.07
N LEU A 120 16.55 -8.72 -0.20
CA LEU A 120 15.26 -9.24 0.24
C LEU A 120 14.28 -9.27 -0.93
N LYS A 121 13.45 -10.31 -0.98
CA LYS A 121 12.25 -10.34 -1.81
C LYS A 121 11.10 -9.60 -1.14
N ALA A 122 10.09 -9.22 -1.91
CA ALA A 122 8.93 -8.49 -1.40
C ALA A 122 8.17 -9.28 -0.31
N GLU A 123 8.04 -10.59 -0.45
CA GLU A 123 7.38 -11.43 0.55
C GLU A 123 8.18 -11.47 1.86
N GLN A 124 9.51 -11.53 1.77
CA GLN A 124 10.39 -11.52 2.93
C GLN A 124 10.36 -10.16 3.64
N TYR A 125 10.28 -9.07 2.87
CA TYR A 125 10.09 -7.72 3.40
C TYR A 125 8.86 -7.66 4.30
N LEU A 126 7.71 -8.09 3.77
CA LEU A 126 6.44 -8.07 4.49
C LEU A 126 6.47 -8.98 5.73
N GLN A 127 7.13 -10.13 5.62
CA GLN A 127 7.27 -11.08 6.73
C GLN A 127 8.15 -10.53 7.86
N ILE A 128 9.29 -9.88 7.55
CA ILE A 128 10.20 -9.33 8.55
C ILE A 128 9.56 -8.17 9.30
N LEU A 129 8.71 -7.38 8.64
CA LEU A 129 7.94 -6.32 9.31
C LEU A 129 6.81 -6.83 10.21
N GLY A 130 6.65 -8.15 10.37
CA GLY A 130 5.68 -8.76 11.27
C GLY A 130 4.56 -9.55 10.56
N GLY A 131 4.52 -9.54 9.23
CA GLY A 131 3.51 -10.23 8.44
C GLY A 131 2.11 -9.65 8.60
N PHE A 132 1.13 -10.32 7.98
CA PHE A 132 -0.26 -9.89 8.03
C PHE A 132 -0.97 -10.47 9.27
N VAL A 133 -1.36 -9.59 10.20
CA VAL A 133 -2.09 -9.95 11.42
C VAL A 133 -3.59 -9.75 11.19
N ARG A 134 -4.41 -10.73 11.56
CA ARG A 134 -5.87 -10.57 11.52
C ARG A 134 -6.29 -9.58 12.62
N PRO A 135 -7.15 -8.59 12.34
CA PRO A 135 -7.77 -7.84 13.42
C PRO A 135 -8.53 -8.86 14.28
N ASP A 136 -8.18 -8.96 15.55
CA ASP A 136 -8.82 -9.90 16.48
C ASP A 136 -10.33 -9.67 16.44
N THR A 137 -11.07 -10.68 16.00
CA THR A 137 -12.52 -10.80 16.23
C THR A 137 -12.72 -10.91 17.74
N HIS A 138 -12.98 -9.77 18.38
CA HIS A 138 -13.57 -9.70 19.71
C HIS A 138 -15.06 -9.42 19.61
#